data_AF-A0A5C7VTK6-F1
#
_entry.id   AF-A0A5C7VTK6-F1
#
_cell.length_a   1.000
_cell.length_b   1.000
_cell.length_c   1.000
_cell.angle_alpha   90.00
_cell.angle_beta   90.00
_cell.angle_gamma   90.00
#
_symmetry.space_group_name_H-M   'P 1'
#
loop_
_entity.id
_entity.type
_entity.pdbx_description
1 polymer ?
#
loop_
_entity_poly.entity_id
_entity_poly.type
_entity_poly.pdbx_seq_one_letter_code
_entity_poly.pdbx_strand_id
1 'polypeptide(L)'
;MQKKFGSMVAVIVWLALVASPVLAAREYWIAADEVQWDYAPAFPINPMTGKEFTAEQRVFVEQGIGRRYLKSVYREYTAGFRALKSRRAEEMHLGILGPVIRATVGDRIVVHFRNNTSFPASIHPHGVRYTMDNEGAPHAHAASNEHQPDGVVAPGGEFTYSWDVPERAGPGPNDPSSIAWIYHSHVDEAADTNAGLIGPIIIAKREFASQDAVPRDVNHEFISLFTVFDENASVHLATNLAACSEICDPDADEFQESNLMHSINGLVYGNNLGYSMRKGERVRWYILGMGTEVDLHSPHWHGATLLHNGNRVDVTEVLPAATKTLDMQPDVLGRWMYHCHVNDHINAGMMTNFIVE
;
A
#
# COMPACT_ATOMS: atom_id res chain seq x y z
N MET A 1 -2.58 -9.96 -81.15
CA MET A 1 -2.85 -10.68 -79.89
C MET A 1 -1.62 -10.58 -78.99
N GLN A 2 -1.56 -9.54 -78.14
CA GLN A 2 -0.51 -9.40 -77.11
C GLN A 2 -0.97 -10.14 -75.85
N LYS A 3 -0.22 -11.15 -75.40
CA LYS A 3 -0.42 -11.79 -74.10
C LYS A 3 0.34 -11.01 -73.03
N LYS A 4 -0.40 -10.37 -72.10
CA LYS A 4 0.15 -9.78 -70.88
C LYS A 4 0.53 -10.89 -69.90
N PHE A 5 1.79 -10.96 -69.50
CA PHE A 5 2.24 -11.70 -68.33
C PHE A 5 1.99 -10.81 -67.10
N GLY A 6 1.06 -11.20 -66.22
CA GLY A 6 0.88 -10.60 -64.92
C GLY A 6 1.88 -11.19 -63.94
N SER A 7 2.78 -10.37 -63.41
CA SER A 7 3.67 -10.73 -62.31
C SER A 7 2.89 -10.68 -61.00
N MET A 8 2.75 -11.82 -60.34
CA MET A 8 2.08 -11.93 -59.04
C MET A 8 3.16 -11.76 -57.96
N VAL A 9 3.21 -10.58 -57.35
CA VAL A 9 4.11 -10.29 -56.22
C VAL A 9 3.50 -10.94 -54.97
N ALA A 10 4.14 -11.99 -54.47
CA ALA A 10 3.81 -12.57 -53.17
C ALA A 10 4.33 -11.65 -52.07
N VAL A 11 3.43 -10.95 -51.39
CA VAL A 11 3.75 -10.18 -50.17
C VAL A 11 3.78 -11.18 -49.02
N ILE A 12 4.99 -11.57 -48.60
CA ILE A 12 5.20 -12.35 -47.38
C ILE A 12 5.11 -11.37 -46.21
N VAL A 13 3.96 -11.34 -45.54
CA VAL A 13 3.79 -10.63 -44.26
C VAL A 13 4.43 -11.48 -43.18
N TRP A 14 5.63 -11.09 -42.74
CA TRP A 14 6.22 -11.60 -41.51
C TRP A 14 5.42 -11.03 -40.32
N LEU A 15 4.48 -11.82 -39.82
CA LEU A 15 3.94 -11.64 -38.46
C LEU A 15 5.06 -12.01 -37.48
N ALA A 16 5.93 -11.05 -37.18
CA ALA A 16 6.80 -11.15 -36.03
C ALA A 16 5.91 -11.10 -34.78
N LEU A 17 5.72 -12.24 -34.11
CA LEU A 17 5.37 -12.23 -32.69
C LEU A 17 6.52 -11.51 -31.98
N VAL A 18 6.36 -10.21 -31.74
CA VAL A 18 7.23 -9.47 -30.84
C VAL A 18 6.84 -9.91 -29.43
N ALA A 19 7.33 -11.06 -29.02
CA ALA A 19 7.47 -11.36 -27.61
C ALA A 19 8.52 -10.37 -27.10
N SER A 20 8.07 -9.25 -26.51
CA SER A 20 8.96 -8.36 -25.79
C SER A 20 9.70 -9.23 -24.75
N PRO A 21 11.04 -9.33 -24.81
CA PRO A 21 11.76 -10.13 -23.84
C PRO A 21 11.50 -9.52 -22.45
N VAL A 22 11.04 -10.35 -21.51
CA VAL A 22 11.04 -10.01 -20.09
C VAL A 22 12.49 -9.66 -19.75
N LEU A 23 12.74 -8.41 -19.32
CA LEU A 23 14.10 -7.93 -19.11
C LEU A 23 14.71 -8.49 -17.82
N ALA A 24 13.91 -8.53 -16.75
CA ALA A 24 14.28 -9.14 -15.47
C ALA A 24 13.05 -9.75 -14.79
N ALA A 25 13.26 -10.88 -14.10
CA ALA A 25 12.31 -11.42 -13.14
C ALA A 25 12.66 -10.88 -11.74
N ARG A 26 11.70 -10.23 -11.08
CA ARG A 26 11.79 -9.62 -9.75
C ARG A 26 11.09 -10.53 -8.77
N GLU A 27 11.85 -11.31 -8.00
CA GLU A 27 11.28 -12.26 -7.04
C GLU A 27 11.11 -11.63 -5.65
N TYR A 28 9.91 -11.78 -5.11
CA TYR A 28 9.53 -11.38 -3.75
C TYR A 28 8.99 -12.58 -3.00
N TRP A 29 9.42 -12.76 -1.76
CA TRP A 29 8.91 -13.80 -0.86
C TRP A 29 8.12 -13.12 0.24
N ILE A 30 6.80 -13.15 0.14
CA ILE A 30 5.90 -12.40 1.02
C ILE A 30 5.03 -13.37 1.77
N ALA A 31 4.92 -13.23 3.09
CA ALA A 31 3.93 -13.97 3.87
C ALA A 31 2.93 -13.01 4.51
N ALA A 32 1.69 -13.46 4.68
CA ALA A 32 0.71 -12.81 5.53
C ALA A 32 0.86 -13.38 6.94
N ASP A 33 1.32 -12.56 7.88
CA ASP A 33 1.60 -12.94 9.26
C ASP A 33 0.63 -12.24 10.22
N GLU A 34 0.15 -12.95 11.23
CA GLU A 34 -0.61 -12.36 12.33
C GLU A 34 0.33 -11.68 13.35
N VAL A 35 0.01 -10.44 13.72
CA VAL A 35 0.79 -9.62 14.66
C VAL A 35 -0.12 -8.87 15.61
N GLN A 36 0.36 -8.66 16.84
CA GLN A 36 -0.25 -7.64 17.70
C GLN A 36 0.21 -6.26 17.21
N TRP A 37 -0.68 -5.54 16.55
CA TRP A 37 -0.43 -4.18 16.09
C TRP A 37 -0.81 -3.17 17.17
N ASP A 38 0.00 -2.14 17.32
CA ASP A 38 -0.20 -1.07 18.31
C ASP A 38 -0.27 0.26 17.57
N TYR A 39 -1.46 0.84 17.45
CA TYR A 39 -1.72 2.08 16.70
C TYR A 39 -1.08 3.30 17.36
N ALA A 40 -0.84 3.25 18.68
CA ALA A 40 -0.27 4.35 19.46
C ALA A 40 0.79 3.86 20.46
N PRO A 41 1.98 3.41 20.01
CA PRO A 41 3.01 2.86 20.89
C PRO A 41 3.51 3.81 21.98
N ALA A 42 3.40 5.13 21.80
CA ALA A 42 3.84 6.13 22.78
C ALA A 42 2.84 6.40 23.93
N PHE A 43 1.69 5.73 23.94
CA PHE A 43 0.70 5.86 25.02
C PHE A 43 1.33 5.69 26.41
N PRO A 44 1.00 6.55 27.40
CA PRO A 44 -0.12 7.50 27.42
C PRO A 44 0.20 8.89 26.85
N ILE A 45 1.38 9.10 26.25
CA ILE A 45 1.79 10.40 25.71
C ILE A 45 1.41 10.49 24.23
N ASN A 46 0.84 11.63 23.83
CA ASN A 46 0.59 12.00 22.45
C ASN A 46 1.83 12.69 21.87
N PRO A 47 2.57 12.07 20.92
CA PRO A 47 3.76 12.64 20.31
C PRO A 47 3.56 14.00 19.63
N MET A 48 2.34 14.33 19.19
CA MET A 48 2.06 15.63 18.55
C MET A 48 2.07 16.79 19.54
N THR A 49 1.68 16.55 20.79
CA THR A 49 1.54 17.60 21.81
C THR A 49 2.61 17.51 22.91
N GLY A 50 3.27 16.35 23.06
CA GLY A 50 4.18 16.06 24.16
C GLY A 50 3.49 15.95 25.51
N LYS A 51 2.15 15.83 25.54
CA LYS A 51 1.32 15.70 26.74
C LYS A 51 0.56 14.38 26.73
N GLU A 52 -0.07 14.04 27.84
CA GLU A 52 -0.99 12.91 27.88
C GLU A 52 -2.16 13.08 26.91
N PHE A 53 -2.69 11.97 26.40
CA PHE A 53 -3.92 11.95 25.61
C PHE A 53 -5.10 12.54 26.38
N THR A 54 -5.88 13.40 25.71
CA THR A 54 -7.12 13.98 26.28
C THR A 54 -8.22 12.94 26.37
N ALA A 55 -9.34 13.27 27.03
CA ALA A 55 -10.48 12.37 27.13
C ALA A 55 -11.05 12.00 25.74
N GLU A 56 -11.10 12.96 24.83
CA GLU A 56 -11.58 12.78 23.45
C GLU A 56 -10.63 11.90 22.65
N GLN A 57 -9.32 12.05 22.82
CA GLN A 57 -8.34 11.21 22.12
C GLN A 57 -8.30 9.78 22.67
N ARG A 58 -8.59 9.61 23.97
CA ARG A 58 -8.63 8.30 24.64
C ARG A 58 -9.76 7.40 24.14
N VAL A 59 -10.76 7.96 23.45
CA VAL A 59 -11.79 7.18 22.73
C VAL A 59 -11.14 6.13 21.82
N PHE A 60 -10.11 6.50 21.05
CA PHE A 60 -9.49 5.62 20.05
C PHE A 60 -8.27 4.83 20.56
N VAL A 61 -7.75 5.14 21.75
CA VAL A 61 -6.49 4.52 22.22
C VAL A 61 -6.59 3.81 23.58
N GLU A 62 -7.72 3.94 24.27
CA GLU A 62 -7.94 3.38 25.60
C GLU A 62 -9.34 2.76 25.78
N GLN A 63 -10.39 3.36 25.22
CA GLN A 63 -11.75 2.82 25.32
C GLN A 63 -11.96 1.60 24.40
N GLY A 64 -13.03 0.84 24.65
CA GLY A 64 -13.34 -0.37 23.89
C GLY A 64 -12.23 -1.42 24.01
N ILE A 65 -11.71 -1.86 22.86
CA ILE A 65 -10.56 -2.77 22.75
C ILE A 65 -9.24 -2.03 23.09
N GLY A 66 -9.20 -0.71 22.94
CA GLY A 66 -8.04 0.14 23.17
C GLY A 66 -7.23 0.37 21.90
N ARG A 67 -5.90 0.38 21.99
CA ARG A 67 -5.00 0.71 20.85
C ARG A 67 -4.32 -0.50 20.20
N ARG A 68 -4.55 -1.70 20.73
CA ARG A 68 -3.82 -2.91 20.35
C ARG A 68 -4.77 -3.95 19.78
N TYR A 69 -4.56 -4.28 18.51
CA TYR A 69 -5.40 -5.23 17.77
C TYR A 69 -4.53 -6.33 17.19
N LEU A 70 -5.02 -7.57 17.22
CA LEU A 70 -4.53 -8.63 16.35
C LEU A 70 -4.85 -8.21 14.91
N LYS A 71 -3.82 -8.20 14.07
CA LYS A 71 -3.87 -7.82 12.67
C LYS A 71 -3.14 -8.85 11.82
N SER A 72 -3.42 -8.88 10.53
CA SER A 72 -2.66 -9.67 9.55
C SER A 72 -1.94 -8.73 8.60
N VAL A 73 -0.63 -8.85 8.52
CA VAL A 73 0.23 -7.93 7.75
C VAL A 73 1.12 -8.69 6.80
N TYR A 74 1.36 -8.11 5.63
CA TYR A 74 2.37 -8.66 4.71
C TYR A 74 3.79 -8.38 5.22
N ARG A 75 4.62 -9.41 5.19
CA ARG A 75 6.03 -9.37 5.60
C ARG A 75 6.92 -9.97 4.54
N GLU A 76 8.08 -9.36 4.31
CA GLU A 76 9.05 -9.89 3.36
C GLU A 76 9.99 -10.89 4.03
N TYR A 77 10.26 -11.98 3.35
CA TYR A 77 11.19 -13.02 3.76
C TYR A 77 12.33 -13.14 2.74
N THR A 78 13.42 -13.77 3.16
CA THR A 78 14.45 -14.25 2.23
C THR A 78 13.93 -15.46 1.44
N ALA A 79 14.54 -15.74 0.29
CA ALA A 79 14.17 -16.85 -0.59
C ALA A 79 13.92 -18.19 0.15
N GLY A 80 12.82 -18.85 -0.18
CA GLY A 80 12.36 -20.07 0.49
C GLY A 80 11.73 -19.84 1.87
N PHE A 81 11.30 -18.60 2.19
CA PHE A 81 10.78 -18.19 3.49
C PHE A 81 11.72 -18.52 4.67
N ARG A 82 13.04 -18.48 4.44
CA ARG A 82 14.05 -18.93 5.43
C ARG A 82 14.17 -18.02 6.64
N ALA A 83 14.02 -16.71 6.45
CA ALA A 83 14.14 -15.71 7.50
C ALA A 83 13.34 -14.46 7.15
N LEU A 84 12.72 -13.84 8.16
CA LEU A 84 12.06 -12.54 8.04
C LEU A 84 13.10 -11.46 7.72
N LYS A 85 12.86 -10.65 6.68
CA LYS A 85 13.72 -9.51 6.37
C LYS A 85 13.39 -8.35 7.31
N SER A 86 14.41 -7.84 7.97
CA SER A 86 14.27 -6.62 8.77
C SER A 86 14.13 -5.41 7.83
N ARG A 87 13.20 -4.51 8.15
CA ARG A 87 13.09 -3.22 7.45
C ARG A 87 14.31 -2.38 7.73
N ARG A 88 14.75 -1.65 6.70
CA ARG A 88 15.84 -0.68 6.81
C ARG A 88 15.33 0.64 7.38
N ALA A 89 16.25 1.54 7.74
CA ALA A 89 15.91 2.85 8.29
C ALA A 89 14.98 3.64 7.35
N GLU A 90 15.24 3.59 6.04
CA GLU A 90 14.43 4.24 5.01
C GLU A 90 13.01 3.66 4.87
N GLU A 91 12.75 2.45 5.38
CA GLU A 91 11.46 1.76 5.30
C GLU A 91 10.67 1.81 6.62
N MET A 92 11.24 2.41 7.68
CA MET A 92 10.59 2.46 8.99
C MET A 92 9.25 3.20 8.95
N HIS A 93 9.10 4.17 8.04
CA HIS A 93 7.87 4.92 7.84
C HIS A 93 6.68 4.06 7.37
N LEU A 94 6.93 2.89 6.78
CA LEU A 94 5.89 2.03 6.18
C LEU A 94 4.85 1.52 7.18
N GLY A 95 5.16 1.53 8.48
CA GLY A 95 4.19 1.14 9.51
C GLY A 95 3.57 -0.23 9.23
N ILE A 96 2.25 -0.30 9.09
CA ILE A 96 1.53 -1.56 8.87
C ILE A 96 1.70 -2.13 7.46
N LEU A 97 2.07 -1.31 6.47
CA LEU A 97 2.12 -1.69 5.06
C LEU A 97 3.02 -2.91 4.81
N GLY A 98 2.62 -3.72 3.84
CA GLY A 98 3.47 -4.74 3.26
C GLY A 98 4.78 -4.20 2.69
N PRO A 99 5.74 -5.08 2.38
CA PRO A 99 6.97 -4.67 1.71
C PRO A 99 6.70 -4.00 0.36
N VAL A 100 7.60 -3.12 -0.04
CA VAL A 100 7.50 -2.42 -1.32
C VAL A 100 7.89 -3.36 -2.45
N ILE A 101 6.93 -3.72 -3.29
CA ILE A 101 7.20 -4.46 -4.53
C ILE A 101 7.69 -3.45 -5.56
N ARG A 102 8.91 -3.61 -6.06
CA ARG A 102 9.51 -2.72 -7.07
C ARG A 102 9.69 -3.43 -8.40
N ALA A 103 9.43 -2.70 -9.48
CA ALA A 103 9.76 -3.15 -10.82
C ALA A 103 9.99 -1.99 -11.78
N THR A 104 10.74 -2.27 -12.83
CA THR A 104 10.92 -1.36 -13.95
C THR A 104 9.96 -1.77 -15.06
N VAL A 105 9.52 -0.81 -15.87
CA VAL A 105 8.81 -1.15 -17.12
C VAL A 105 9.60 -2.21 -17.91
N GLY A 106 8.91 -3.25 -18.36
CA GLY A 106 9.42 -4.45 -19.05
C GLY A 106 9.88 -5.59 -18.14
N ASP A 107 9.89 -5.41 -16.83
CA ASP A 107 10.15 -6.49 -15.88
C ASP A 107 8.93 -7.43 -15.74
N ARG A 108 9.17 -8.57 -15.08
CA ARG A 108 8.14 -9.44 -14.53
C ARG A 108 8.30 -9.51 -13.03
N ILE A 109 7.23 -9.25 -12.28
CA ILE A 109 7.16 -9.45 -10.84
C ILE A 109 6.72 -10.88 -10.57
N VAL A 110 7.43 -11.56 -9.68
CA VAL A 110 7.09 -12.91 -9.19
C VAL A 110 6.96 -12.84 -7.67
N VAL A 111 5.78 -13.12 -7.15
CA VAL A 111 5.50 -13.10 -5.71
C VAL A 111 5.24 -14.51 -5.22
N HIS A 112 6.17 -15.07 -4.46
CA HIS A 112 5.95 -16.28 -3.68
C HIS A 112 5.23 -15.90 -2.41
N PHE A 113 3.95 -16.24 -2.34
CA PHE A 113 3.07 -15.96 -1.22
C PHE A 113 2.94 -17.19 -0.30
N ARG A 114 3.04 -16.97 1.01
CA ARG A 114 2.66 -17.95 2.04
C ARG A 114 1.61 -17.34 2.96
N ASN A 115 0.52 -18.07 3.17
CA ASN A 115 -0.49 -17.64 4.13
C ASN A 115 -0.22 -18.25 5.52
N ASN A 116 0.27 -17.44 6.46
CA ASN A 116 0.44 -17.85 7.86
C ASN A 116 -0.71 -17.36 8.77
N THR A 117 -1.77 -16.78 8.20
CA THR A 117 -2.95 -16.34 8.98
C THR A 117 -3.88 -17.51 9.26
N SER A 118 -4.85 -17.28 10.16
CA SER A 118 -5.89 -18.23 10.53
C SER A 118 -7.08 -18.30 9.54
N PHE A 119 -7.08 -17.47 8.49
CA PHE A 119 -8.15 -17.38 7.48
C PHE A 119 -7.59 -17.43 6.05
N PRO A 120 -8.39 -17.76 5.02
CA PRO A 120 -7.92 -17.72 3.64
C PRO A 120 -7.58 -16.29 3.20
N ALA A 121 -6.46 -16.11 2.50
CA ALA A 121 -5.99 -14.82 2.00
C ALA A 121 -5.47 -14.96 0.56
N SER A 122 -5.21 -13.86 -0.13
CA SER A 122 -4.64 -13.83 -1.48
C SER A 122 -3.70 -12.63 -1.65
N ILE A 123 -3.08 -12.46 -2.82
CA ILE A 123 -2.46 -11.18 -3.21
C ILE A 123 -2.96 -10.76 -4.59
N HIS A 124 -3.77 -9.71 -4.64
CA HIS A 124 -4.26 -9.05 -5.84
C HIS A 124 -3.49 -7.75 -6.10
N PRO A 125 -2.90 -7.54 -7.30
CA PRO A 125 -2.18 -6.33 -7.63
C PRO A 125 -3.01 -5.34 -8.46
N HIS A 126 -2.79 -4.04 -8.26
CA HIS A 126 -3.28 -2.99 -9.15
C HIS A 126 -2.25 -2.63 -10.23
N GLY A 127 -2.72 -2.10 -11.37
CA GLY A 127 -1.92 -1.44 -12.40
C GLY A 127 -1.08 -2.34 -13.32
N VAL A 128 -0.58 -3.46 -12.82
CA VAL A 128 0.26 -4.41 -13.57
C VAL A 128 -0.57 -5.31 -14.51
N ARG A 129 0.08 -6.22 -15.24
CA ARG A 129 -0.60 -7.18 -16.14
C ARG A 129 -0.49 -8.60 -15.59
N TYR A 130 -1.62 -9.26 -15.43
CA TYR A 130 -1.71 -10.66 -15.02
C TYR A 130 -2.64 -11.45 -15.96
N THR A 131 -2.61 -12.78 -15.81
CA THR A 131 -3.59 -13.70 -16.38
C THR A 131 -4.64 -14.03 -15.31
N MET A 132 -5.77 -14.65 -15.67
CA MET A 132 -6.80 -15.05 -14.69
C MET A 132 -6.22 -15.93 -13.58
N ASP A 133 -5.32 -16.86 -13.91
CA ASP A 133 -4.66 -17.75 -12.94
C ASP A 133 -3.65 -17.04 -12.01
N ASN A 134 -3.45 -15.72 -12.15
CA ASN A 134 -2.51 -14.92 -11.37
C ASN A 134 -3.15 -13.60 -10.88
N GLU A 135 -4.48 -13.55 -10.88
CA GLU A 135 -5.25 -12.37 -10.51
C GLU A 135 -5.30 -12.20 -8.99
N GLY A 136 -5.40 -13.29 -8.24
CA GLY A 136 -5.48 -13.21 -6.77
C GLY A 136 -6.83 -12.73 -6.25
N ALA A 137 -7.90 -12.85 -7.03
CA ALA A 137 -9.27 -12.54 -6.61
C ALA A 137 -10.23 -13.71 -6.94
N PRO A 138 -11.18 -14.06 -6.05
CA PRO A 138 -12.15 -15.11 -6.30
C PRO A 138 -13.25 -14.66 -7.26
N HIS A 139 -13.64 -15.52 -8.21
CA HIS A 139 -14.76 -15.26 -9.15
C HIS A 139 -15.93 -16.22 -8.92
N ALA A 140 -17.14 -15.68 -8.70
CA ALA A 140 -18.36 -16.45 -8.49
C ALA A 140 -18.84 -17.27 -9.73
N HIS A 141 -18.28 -17.01 -10.92
CA HIS A 141 -18.76 -17.53 -12.21
C HIS A 141 -17.81 -18.49 -12.93
N ALA A 142 -16.81 -19.06 -12.24
CA ALA A 142 -16.16 -20.25 -12.77
C ALA A 142 -17.18 -21.40 -12.76
N ALA A 143 -17.92 -21.55 -13.86
CA ALA A 143 -18.95 -22.59 -14.06
C ALA A 143 -18.38 -24.02 -14.13
N SER A 144 -17.13 -24.21 -13.74
CA SER A 144 -16.49 -25.49 -13.49
C SER A 144 -16.12 -25.57 -12.01
N ASN A 145 -16.26 -26.75 -11.41
CA ASN A 145 -15.82 -27.06 -10.04
C ASN A 145 -14.29 -27.01 -9.87
N GLU A 146 -13.61 -26.06 -10.49
CA GLU A 146 -12.19 -25.79 -10.32
C GLU A 146 -12.09 -24.63 -9.32
N HIS A 147 -11.78 -24.95 -8.06
CA HIS A 147 -11.21 -23.96 -7.15
C HIS A 147 -10.06 -23.28 -7.91
N GLN A 148 -10.18 -21.99 -8.26
CA GLN A 148 -9.04 -21.24 -8.75
C GLN A 148 -8.10 -21.01 -7.56
N PRO A 149 -6.91 -21.65 -7.55
CA PRO A 149 -6.06 -21.71 -6.36
C PRO A 149 -5.35 -20.37 -6.07
N ASP A 150 -5.38 -19.41 -6.99
CA ASP A 150 -4.70 -18.13 -6.87
C ASP A 150 -5.54 -17.10 -6.10
N GLY A 151 -6.86 -17.13 -6.26
CA GLY A 151 -7.80 -16.21 -5.61
C GLY A 151 -8.09 -16.52 -4.14
N VAL A 152 -7.80 -17.74 -3.67
CA VAL A 152 -8.03 -18.17 -2.28
C VAL A 152 -6.91 -19.11 -1.83
N VAL A 153 -5.94 -18.59 -1.07
CA VAL A 153 -4.87 -19.39 -0.48
C VAL A 153 -5.24 -19.72 0.97
N ALA A 154 -5.52 -20.99 1.24
CA ALA A 154 -5.89 -21.47 2.57
C ALA A 154 -4.78 -21.23 3.61
N PRO A 155 -5.10 -21.19 4.92
CA PRO A 155 -4.11 -21.18 6.00
C PRO A 155 -3.04 -22.27 5.83
N GLY A 156 -1.77 -21.88 5.94
CA GLY A 156 -0.61 -22.75 5.71
C GLY A 156 -0.32 -23.04 4.23
N GLY A 157 -1.13 -22.53 3.31
CA GLY A 157 -0.96 -22.67 1.87
C GLY A 157 0.10 -21.72 1.30
N GLU A 158 0.57 -22.07 0.11
CA GLU A 158 1.49 -21.23 -0.67
C GLU A 158 0.98 -21.11 -2.11
N PHE A 159 1.22 -19.96 -2.72
CA PHE A 159 0.94 -19.71 -4.13
C PHE A 159 2.04 -18.81 -4.73
N THR A 160 2.32 -18.93 -6.03
CA THR A 160 3.28 -18.04 -6.71
C THR A 160 2.59 -17.26 -7.80
N TYR A 161 2.44 -15.95 -7.60
CA TYR A 161 1.88 -15.02 -8.57
C TYR A 161 2.95 -14.53 -9.55
N SER A 162 2.57 -14.34 -10.82
CA SER A 162 3.43 -13.80 -11.88
C SER A 162 2.73 -12.67 -12.63
N TRP A 163 3.29 -11.47 -12.57
CA TRP A 163 2.74 -10.26 -13.18
C TRP A 163 3.76 -9.59 -14.10
N ASP A 164 3.35 -9.29 -15.33
CA ASP A 164 4.16 -8.51 -16.27
C ASP A 164 3.98 -7.01 -16.02
N VAL A 165 5.05 -6.24 -16.26
CA VAL A 165 5.05 -4.78 -16.17
C VAL A 165 5.17 -4.17 -17.58
N PRO A 166 4.09 -4.14 -18.38
CA PRO A 166 4.12 -3.46 -19.68
C PRO A 166 4.23 -1.93 -19.51
N GLU A 167 4.42 -1.21 -20.63
CA GLU A 167 4.46 0.26 -20.65
C GLU A 167 3.25 0.89 -19.92
N ARG A 168 2.05 0.33 -20.10
CA ARG A 168 0.81 0.82 -19.46
C ARG A 168 0.79 0.70 -17.93
N ALA A 169 1.68 -0.10 -17.35
CA ALA A 169 1.81 -0.26 -15.90
C ALA A 169 2.81 0.73 -15.30
N GLY A 170 3.61 1.38 -16.14
CA GLY A 170 4.58 2.38 -15.73
C GLY A 170 4.04 3.80 -15.78
N PRO A 171 4.88 4.77 -15.39
CA PRO A 171 4.52 6.18 -15.40
C PRO A 171 4.23 6.69 -16.82
N GLY A 172 3.15 7.43 -16.97
CA GLY A 172 2.76 8.10 -18.21
C GLY A 172 3.66 9.29 -18.57
N PRO A 173 3.33 10.00 -19.68
CA PRO A 173 4.14 11.12 -20.18
C PRO A 173 4.30 12.28 -19.18
N ASN A 174 3.26 12.57 -18.40
CA ASN A 174 3.24 13.66 -17.42
C ASN A 174 3.54 13.20 -15.98
N ASP A 175 3.70 11.89 -15.79
CA ASP A 175 4.01 11.35 -14.48
C ASP A 175 5.51 11.51 -14.17
N PRO A 176 5.88 11.52 -12.88
CA PRO A 176 7.27 11.43 -12.46
C PRO A 176 7.96 10.14 -12.94
N SER A 177 9.25 9.99 -12.63
CA SER A 177 10.02 8.83 -13.12
C SER A 177 9.57 7.48 -12.52
N SER A 178 8.72 7.49 -11.50
CA SER A 178 8.09 6.33 -10.88
C SER A 178 6.71 6.69 -10.36
N ILE A 179 5.81 5.71 -10.30
CA ILE A 179 4.45 5.83 -9.77
C ILE A 179 4.14 4.69 -8.80
N ALA A 180 3.08 4.84 -8.02
CA ALA A 180 2.60 3.82 -7.10
C ALA A 180 1.31 3.16 -7.57
N TRP A 181 1.25 1.85 -7.37
CA TRP A 181 0.04 1.04 -7.28
C TRP A 181 -0.02 0.41 -5.88
N ILE A 182 -1.06 -0.37 -5.64
CA ILE A 182 -1.24 -1.13 -4.41
C ILE A 182 -1.38 -2.62 -4.72
N TYR A 183 -1.15 -3.45 -3.71
CA TYR A 183 -1.61 -4.83 -3.68
C TYR A 183 -2.29 -5.09 -2.34
N HIS A 184 -3.30 -5.97 -2.33
CA HIS A 184 -4.01 -6.36 -1.12
C HIS A 184 -4.58 -7.78 -1.25
N SER A 185 -5.06 -8.36 -0.14
CA SER A 185 -5.86 -9.59 -0.24
C SER A 185 -7.27 -9.24 -0.72
N HIS A 186 -7.87 -10.16 -1.47
CA HIS A 186 -9.14 -9.94 -2.19
C HIS A 186 -10.13 -11.10 -1.94
N VAL A 187 -9.92 -11.92 -0.91
CA VAL A 187 -10.84 -13.00 -0.54
C VAL A 187 -12.14 -12.39 0.00
N ASP A 188 -12.00 -11.51 0.98
CA ASP A 188 -13.01 -10.57 1.44
C ASP A 188 -12.35 -9.20 1.51
N GLU A 189 -12.46 -8.41 0.44
CA GLU A 189 -11.70 -7.16 0.28
C GLU A 189 -11.83 -6.23 1.50
N ALA A 190 -13.05 -6.06 2.02
CA ALA A 190 -13.30 -5.17 3.15
C ALA A 190 -12.66 -5.73 4.43
N ALA A 191 -12.88 -7.02 4.72
CA ALA A 191 -12.37 -7.61 5.96
C ALA A 191 -10.85 -7.79 5.94
N ASP A 192 -10.29 -8.16 4.79
CA ASP A 192 -8.87 -8.41 4.59
C ASP A 192 -8.03 -7.12 4.66
N THR A 193 -8.50 -6.05 4.01
CA THR A 193 -7.81 -4.76 4.04
C THR A 193 -7.88 -4.14 5.44
N ASN A 194 -9.03 -4.22 6.12
CA ASN A 194 -9.16 -3.79 7.52
C ASN A 194 -8.31 -4.64 8.47
N ALA A 195 -8.11 -5.93 8.20
CA ALA A 195 -7.17 -6.75 8.95
C ALA A 195 -5.70 -6.31 8.80
N GLY A 196 -5.35 -5.58 7.74
CA GLY A 196 -4.01 -5.04 7.50
C GLY A 196 -3.31 -5.56 6.24
N LEU A 197 -3.98 -6.35 5.41
CA LEU A 197 -3.39 -6.99 4.22
C LEU A 197 -3.35 -6.03 3.02
N ILE A 198 -2.46 -5.03 3.10
CA ILE A 198 -2.24 -4.04 2.04
C ILE A 198 -0.75 -3.68 1.94
N GLY A 199 -0.26 -3.44 0.72
CA GLY A 199 1.10 -2.95 0.48
C GLY A 199 1.26 -2.21 -0.85
N PRO A 200 2.39 -1.52 -1.06
CA PRO A 200 2.63 -0.74 -2.27
C PRO A 200 3.40 -1.50 -3.36
N ILE A 201 3.06 -1.21 -4.61
CA ILE A 201 3.88 -1.54 -5.78
C ILE A 201 4.42 -0.23 -6.37
N ILE A 202 5.74 -0.10 -6.54
CA ILE A 202 6.35 1.07 -7.18
C ILE A 202 6.91 0.66 -8.54
N ILE A 203 6.42 1.30 -9.60
CA ILE A 203 6.87 1.06 -10.97
C ILE A 203 7.66 2.25 -11.48
N ALA A 204 8.90 2.03 -11.93
CA ALA A 204 9.79 3.05 -12.45
C ALA A 204 9.96 3.00 -13.99
N LYS A 205 10.16 4.17 -14.60
CA LYS A 205 10.63 4.32 -15.99
C LYS A 205 12.03 3.72 -16.11
N ARG A 206 12.29 3.06 -17.24
CA ARG A 206 13.53 2.30 -17.45
C ARG A 206 14.79 3.15 -17.37
N GLU A 207 14.76 4.32 -17.98
CA GLU A 207 15.88 5.23 -18.05
C GLU A 207 16.24 5.86 -16.69
N PHE A 208 15.30 5.88 -15.74
CA PHE A 208 15.50 6.42 -14.40
C PHE A 208 15.73 5.36 -13.33
N ALA A 209 15.36 4.10 -13.56
CA ALA A 209 15.50 3.02 -12.60
C ALA A 209 16.96 2.58 -12.36
N SER A 210 17.29 2.23 -11.12
CA SER A 210 18.49 1.48 -10.75
C SER A 210 18.35 -0.01 -11.10
N GLN A 211 19.39 -0.80 -10.83
CA GLN A 211 19.30 -2.26 -10.97
C GLN A 211 18.18 -2.85 -10.10
N ASP A 212 17.89 -2.26 -8.93
CA ASP A 212 16.85 -2.69 -7.99
C ASP A 212 15.51 -1.98 -8.21
N ALA A 213 15.30 -1.38 -9.38
CA ALA A 213 14.09 -0.63 -9.73
C ALA A 213 13.79 0.59 -8.83
N VAL A 214 14.81 1.12 -8.16
CA VAL A 214 14.71 2.37 -7.37
C VAL A 214 14.92 3.57 -8.31
N PRO A 215 14.05 4.60 -8.29
CA PRO A 215 14.24 5.81 -9.09
C PRO A 215 15.52 6.55 -8.69
N ARG A 216 16.37 6.90 -9.68
CA ARG A 216 17.68 7.55 -9.47
C ARG A 216 17.62 9.07 -9.45
N ASP A 217 16.49 9.66 -9.82
CA ASP A 217 16.27 11.11 -9.84
C ASP A 217 15.90 11.67 -8.47
N VAL A 218 15.62 10.84 -7.46
CA VAL A 218 15.25 11.28 -6.11
C VAL A 218 16.22 10.76 -5.04
N ASN A 219 16.31 11.50 -3.93
CA ASN A 219 17.15 11.17 -2.78
C ASN A 219 16.39 10.29 -1.76
N HIS A 220 15.11 10.59 -1.55
CA HIS A 220 14.25 9.87 -0.62
C HIS A 220 12.88 9.58 -1.24
N GLU A 221 12.29 8.48 -0.80
CA GLU A 221 10.95 8.04 -1.15
C GLU A 221 10.16 7.83 0.14
N PHE A 222 8.94 8.36 0.20
CA PHE A 222 8.02 8.13 1.31
C PHE A 222 6.69 7.61 0.78
N ILE A 223 6.16 6.59 1.45
CA ILE A 223 4.87 5.98 1.13
C ILE A 223 3.93 6.23 2.29
N SER A 224 2.73 6.76 2.02
CA SER A 224 1.73 7.03 3.05
C SER A 224 0.36 6.57 2.59
N LEU A 225 -0.15 5.55 3.27
CA LEU A 225 -1.54 5.11 3.21
C LEU A 225 -2.36 5.92 4.20
N PHE A 226 -3.37 6.61 3.68
CA PHE A 226 -4.43 7.25 4.42
C PHE A 226 -5.64 6.33 4.38
N THR A 227 -6.03 5.83 5.55
CA THR A 227 -7.19 4.96 5.69
C THR A 227 -7.70 5.02 7.13
N VAL A 228 -9.01 4.95 7.28
CA VAL A 228 -9.65 4.61 8.55
C VAL A 228 -9.71 3.09 8.63
N PHE A 229 -8.81 2.48 9.41
CA PHE A 229 -8.90 1.05 9.67
C PHE A 229 -10.11 0.82 10.58
N ASP A 230 -11.17 0.25 10.01
CA ASP A 230 -12.37 -0.14 10.74
C ASP A 230 -12.15 -1.53 11.34
N GLU A 231 -11.75 -1.57 12.60
CA GLU A 231 -11.53 -2.85 13.30
C GLU A 231 -12.83 -3.61 13.58
N ASN A 232 -13.99 -2.98 13.41
CA ASN A 232 -15.29 -3.66 13.46
C ASN A 232 -15.51 -4.54 12.21
N ALA A 233 -14.96 -4.13 11.06
CA ALA A 233 -15.02 -4.89 9.82
C ALA A 233 -13.87 -5.92 9.68
N SER A 234 -12.90 -5.93 10.60
CA SER A 234 -11.76 -6.84 10.59
C SER A 234 -12.18 -8.29 10.86
N VAL A 235 -11.60 -9.25 10.13
CA VAL A 235 -11.76 -10.70 10.41
C VAL A 235 -11.35 -11.08 11.84
N HIS A 236 -10.55 -10.23 12.50
CA HIS A 236 -10.04 -10.45 13.86
C HIS A 236 -10.93 -9.87 14.97
N LEU A 237 -12.05 -9.22 14.67
CA LEU A 237 -12.90 -8.57 15.69
C LEU A 237 -13.24 -9.53 16.84
N ALA A 238 -13.70 -10.74 16.53
CA ALA A 238 -14.10 -11.73 17.54
C ALA A 238 -12.93 -12.09 18.48
N THR A 239 -11.71 -12.18 17.97
CA THR A 239 -10.52 -12.44 18.77
C THR A 239 -10.13 -11.20 19.59
N ASN A 240 -10.22 -10.01 19.00
CA ASN A 240 -9.85 -8.76 19.64
C ASN A 240 -10.79 -8.34 20.76
N LEU A 241 -12.06 -8.74 20.72
CA LEU A 241 -13.03 -8.53 21.81
C LEU A 241 -12.57 -9.12 23.14
N ALA A 242 -11.69 -10.12 23.14
CA ALA A 242 -11.11 -10.68 24.38
C ALA A 242 -10.23 -9.67 25.15
N ALA A 243 -9.76 -8.60 24.51
CA ALA A 243 -8.94 -7.56 25.12
C ALA A 243 -9.77 -6.39 25.69
N CYS A 244 -11.10 -6.42 25.54
CA CYS A 244 -11.98 -5.39 26.07
C CYS A 244 -11.81 -5.20 27.58
N SER A 245 -11.75 -3.94 28.00
CA SER A 245 -11.61 -3.55 29.41
C SER A 245 -12.89 -3.77 30.23
N GLU A 246 -14.05 -3.74 29.57
CA GLU A 246 -15.39 -3.98 30.14
C GLU A 246 -16.22 -4.90 29.21
N ILE A 247 -17.50 -5.14 29.53
CA ILE A 247 -18.42 -5.80 28.58
C ILE A 247 -18.61 -4.85 27.39
N CYS A 248 -17.89 -5.12 26.30
CA CYS A 248 -18.08 -4.44 25.03
C CYS A 248 -19.38 -4.93 24.38
N ASP A 249 -20.24 -4.00 23.99
CA ASP A 249 -21.37 -4.24 23.12
C ASP A 249 -20.95 -3.88 21.68
N PRO A 250 -20.75 -4.86 20.77
CA PRO A 250 -20.34 -4.59 19.40
C PRO A 250 -21.33 -3.75 18.58
N ASP A 251 -22.59 -3.69 19.03
CA ASP A 251 -23.65 -2.96 18.36
C ASP A 251 -23.79 -1.51 18.89
N ALA A 252 -23.04 -1.13 19.93
CA ALA A 252 -23.08 0.22 20.47
C ALA A 252 -22.25 1.20 19.63
N ASP A 253 -22.83 2.36 19.31
CA ASP A 253 -22.18 3.40 18.50
C ASP A 253 -20.82 3.82 19.08
N GLU A 254 -20.71 3.99 20.41
CA GLU A 254 -19.44 4.38 21.03
C GLU A 254 -18.36 3.29 20.92
N PHE A 255 -18.77 2.01 20.92
CA PHE A 255 -17.83 0.91 20.69
C PHE A 255 -17.35 0.91 19.24
N GLN A 256 -18.27 1.05 18.27
CA GLN A 256 -17.90 1.09 16.85
C GLN A 256 -16.94 2.24 16.56
N GLU A 257 -17.25 3.43 17.06
CA GLU A 257 -16.41 4.62 16.93
C GLU A 257 -15.00 4.41 17.53
N SER A 258 -14.92 3.81 18.72
CA SER A 258 -13.62 3.55 19.38
C SER A 258 -12.68 2.65 18.56
N ASN A 259 -13.24 1.87 17.63
CA ASN A 259 -12.51 0.94 16.77
C ASN A 259 -12.19 1.52 15.38
N LEU A 260 -12.55 2.77 15.10
CA LEU A 260 -12.20 3.46 13.86
C LEU A 260 -10.82 4.13 13.98
N MET A 261 -9.80 3.45 13.47
CA MET A 261 -8.40 3.88 13.58
C MET A 261 -8.00 4.78 12.40
N HIS A 262 -8.23 6.08 12.56
CA HIS A 262 -7.93 7.13 11.59
C HIS A 262 -6.42 7.37 11.43
N SER A 263 -5.77 6.56 10.60
CA SER A 263 -4.33 6.38 10.67
C SER A 263 -3.57 6.82 9.42
N ILE A 264 -2.28 7.09 9.59
CA ILE A 264 -1.30 7.14 8.50
C ILE A 264 -0.37 5.94 8.66
N ASN A 265 -0.40 5.01 7.70
CA ASN A 265 0.33 3.73 7.76
C ASN A 265 0.04 2.91 9.03
N GLY A 266 -1.20 2.93 9.53
CA GLY A 266 -1.60 2.18 10.73
C GLY A 266 -1.13 2.81 12.05
N LEU A 267 -0.70 4.07 12.04
CA LEU A 267 -0.32 4.79 13.26
C LEU A 267 -1.13 6.08 13.40
N VAL A 268 -1.54 6.38 14.63
CA VAL A 268 -2.34 7.57 14.97
C VAL A 268 -1.54 8.56 15.80
N TYR A 269 -1.98 9.82 15.86
CA TYR A 269 -1.48 10.86 16.76
C TYR A 269 0.05 11.04 16.76
N GLY A 270 0.70 10.98 15.60
CA GLY A 270 2.14 11.25 15.46
C GLY A 270 3.06 10.14 15.92
N ASN A 271 2.56 8.91 16.06
CA ASN A 271 3.41 7.76 16.36
C ASN A 271 4.28 7.31 15.18
N ASN A 272 4.02 7.78 13.95
CA ASN A 272 4.86 7.49 12.78
C ASN A 272 5.99 8.51 12.61
N LEU A 273 7.20 8.19 13.07
CA LEU A 273 8.36 9.10 13.02
C LEU A 273 9.31 8.85 11.83
N GLY A 274 8.89 8.06 10.83
CA GLY A 274 9.78 7.61 9.77
C GLY A 274 10.06 8.61 8.63
N TYR A 275 9.46 9.81 8.67
CA TYR A 275 9.59 10.80 7.59
C TYR A 275 10.72 11.79 7.89
N SER A 276 11.96 11.45 7.53
CA SER A 276 13.13 12.32 7.73
C SER A 276 13.93 12.49 6.44
N MET A 277 14.23 13.73 6.09
CA MET A 277 14.92 14.12 4.86
C MET A 277 15.80 15.34 5.10
N ARG A 278 16.76 15.62 4.21
CA ARG A 278 17.59 16.83 4.29
C ARG A 278 17.02 17.96 3.44
N LYS A 279 17.27 19.19 3.89
CA LYS A 279 16.97 20.39 3.11
C LYS A 279 17.63 20.33 1.72
N GLY A 280 16.85 20.66 0.69
CA GLY A 280 17.28 20.73 -0.71
C GLY A 280 17.26 19.40 -1.46
N GLU A 281 17.00 18.28 -0.78
CA GLU A 281 16.87 16.97 -1.42
C GLU A 281 15.64 16.87 -2.30
N ARG A 282 15.68 16.00 -3.32
CA ARG A 282 14.48 15.66 -4.09
C ARG A 282 13.80 14.47 -3.42
N VAL A 283 12.57 14.66 -3.01
CA VAL A 283 11.82 13.68 -2.23
C VAL A 283 10.54 13.33 -2.96
N ARG A 284 10.30 12.05 -3.20
CA ARG A 284 9.06 11.56 -3.82
C ARG A 284 8.13 11.00 -2.76
N TRP A 285 6.89 11.47 -2.78
CA TRP A 285 5.80 11.00 -1.95
C TRP A 285 4.83 10.17 -2.79
N TYR A 286 4.59 8.94 -2.36
CA TYR A 286 3.57 8.06 -2.89
C TYR A 286 2.43 7.97 -1.89
N ILE A 287 1.28 8.51 -2.26
CA ILE A 287 0.10 8.60 -1.42
C ILE A 287 -0.88 7.52 -1.88
N LEU A 288 -1.37 6.74 -0.93
CA LEU A 288 -2.32 5.65 -1.15
C LEU A 288 -3.58 5.96 -0.34
N GLY A 289 -4.75 5.68 -0.91
CA GLY A 289 -6.02 5.66 -0.20
C GLY A 289 -6.61 4.25 -0.20
N MET A 290 -7.31 3.89 0.87
CA MET A 290 -8.07 2.64 0.97
C MET A 290 -9.22 2.82 1.95
N GLY A 291 -10.31 2.08 1.76
CA GLY A 291 -11.46 2.06 2.66
C GLY A 291 -12.77 2.32 1.93
N THR A 292 -13.67 3.09 2.54
CA THR A 292 -15.07 3.25 2.11
C THR A 292 -15.42 4.71 1.77
N GLU A 293 -16.71 5.08 1.77
CA GLU A 293 -17.16 6.45 1.55
C GLU A 293 -16.66 7.46 2.60
N VAL A 294 -16.20 7.01 3.78
CA VAL A 294 -15.60 7.89 4.79
C VAL A 294 -14.16 8.25 4.44
N ASP A 295 -13.50 7.51 3.56
CA ASP A 295 -12.08 7.67 3.21
C ASP A 295 -11.83 8.76 2.15
N LEU A 296 -12.39 9.95 2.38
CA LEU A 296 -12.18 11.16 1.59
C LEU A 296 -10.97 11.94 2.12
N HIS A 297 -9.76 11.47 1.88
CA HIS A 297 -8.58 12.03 2.54
C HIS A 297 -8.02 13.26 1.85
N SER A 298 -7.47 14.16 2.65
CA SER A 298 -6.81 15.40 2.18
C SER A 298 -5.43 15.60 2.81
N PRO A 299 -4.41 14.79 2.44
CA PRO A 299 -3.05 14.94 2.96
C PRO A 299 -2.47 16.34 2.71
N HIS A 300 -1.99 16.97 3.77
CA HIS A 300 -1.41 18.31 3.77
C HIS A 300 -0.07 18.36 4.49
N TRP A 301 0.92 19.00 3.86
CA TRP A 301 2.27 19.18 4.39
C TRP A 301 2.46 20.62 4.86
N HIS A 302 2.58 20.82 6.16
CA HIS A 302 2.82 22.16 6.69
C HIS A 302 4.19 22.68 6.24
N GLY A 303 4.24 23.95 5.84
CA GLY A 303 5.49 24.63 5.52
C GLY A 303 6.19 24.14 4.25
N ALA A 304 5.56 23.28 3.44
CA ALA A 304 6.12 22.77 2.20
C ALA A 304 5.10 22.82 1.06
N THR A 305 5.60 22.90 -0.17
CA THR A 305 4.80 22.66 -1.38
C THR A 305 5.41 21.52 -2.17
N LEU A 306 4.56 20.84 -2.93
CA LEU A 306 4.90 19.72 -3.80
C LEU A 306 4.46 20.03 -5.23
N LEU A 307 4.95 19.23 -6.17
CA LEU A 307 4.50 19.19 -7.54
C LEU A 307 3.71 17.92 -7.80
N HIS A 308 2.52 18.06 -8.37
CA HIS A 308 1.70 16.96 -8.86
C HIS A 308 1.26 17.28 -10.30
N ASN A 309 1.73 16.49 -11.27
CA ASN A 309 1.45 16.69 -12.70
C ASN A 309 1.71 18.12 -13.19
N GLY A 310 2.83 18.70 -12.73
CA GLY A 310 3.25 20.08 -13.07
C GLY A 310 2.55 21.19 -12.26
N ASN A 311 1.52 20.86 -11.48
CA ASN A 311 0.83 21.83 -10.62
C ASN A 311 1.48 21.87 -9.24
N ARG A 312 1.60 23.08 -8.68
CA ARG A 312 2.08 23.27 -7.31
C ARG A 312 0.92 23.15 -6.33
N VAL A 313 1.09 22.30 -5.33
CA VAL A 313 0.08 22.00 -4.31
C VAL A 313 0.75 21.91 -2.92
N ASP A 314 -0.01 22.12 -1.87
CA ASP A 314 0.36 21.84 -0.48
C ASP A 314 -0.60 20.85 0.19
N VAL A 315 -1.77 20.64 -0.43
CA VAL A 315 -2.76 19.62 -0.11
C VAL A 315 -3.08 18.82 -1.37
N THR A 316 -3.34 17.53 -1.22
CA THR A 316 -3.92 16.72 -2.29
C THR A 316 -5.08 15.90 -1.75
N GLU A 317 -5.97 15.46 -2.62
CA GLU A 317 -7.06 14.54 -2.33
C GLU A 317 -6.66 13.09 -2.66
N VAL A 318 -7.05 12.13 -1.84
CA VAL A 318 -6.92 10.71 -2.15
C VAL A 318 -8.17 9.97 -1.68
N LEU A 319 -8.72 9.14 -2.56
CA LEU A 319 -9.96 8.38 -2.39
C LEU A 319 -9.64 6.88 -2.22
N PRO A 320 -10.61 6.03 -1.86
CA PRO A 320 -10.41 4.58 -1.82
C PRO A 320 -9.76 4.03 -3.08
N ALA A 321 -8.72 3.21 -2.88
CA ALA A 321 -7.88 2.59 -3.91
C ALA A 321 -7.18 3.54 -4.89
N ALA A 322 -7.28 4.87 -4.70
CA ALA A 322 -6.56 5.84 -5.50
C ALA A 322 -5.11 5.97 -5.02
N THR A 323 -4.20 6.22 -5.95
CA THR A 323 -2.81 6.53 -5.66
C THR A 323 -2.40 7.85 -6.28
N LYS A 324 -1.48 8.57 -5.63
CA LYS A 324 -0.88 9.80 -6.15
C LYS A 324 0.62 9.79 -5.94
N THR A 325 1.33 10.40 -6.89
CA THR A 325 2.77 10.62 -6.80
C THR A 325 3.05 12.12 -6.84
N LEU A 326 3.82 12.61 -5.87
CA LEU A 326 4.15 14.02 -5.72
C LEU A 326 5.64 14.18 -5.44
N ASP A 327 6.25 15.21 -6.02
CA ASP A 327 7.65 15.54 -5.76
C ASP A 327 7.78 16.79 -4.89
N MET A 328 8.60 16.69 -3.86
CA MET A 328 8.92 17.74 -2.90
C MET A 328 10.41 18.08 -3.00
N GLN A 329 10.73 19.36 -2.80
CA GLN A 329 12.07 19.80 -2.46
C GLN A 329 11.98 20.67 -1.21
N PRO A 330 12.29 20.13 -0.01
CA PRO A 330 12.10 20.86 1.24
C PRO A 330 13.15 21.96 1.37
N ASP A 331 12.72 23.17 1.73
CA ASP A 331 13.57 24.36 1.75
C ASP A 331 13.69 25.02 3.14
N VAL A 332 12.89 24.58 4.12
CA VAL A 332 12.93 25.09 5.49
C VAL A 332 13.16 23.95 6.49
N LEU A 333 14.19 24.11 7.32
CA LEU A 333 14.52 23.19 8.41
C LEU A 333 13.43 23.18 9.47
N GLY A 334 13.16 22.02 10.06
CA GLY A 334 12.24 21.92 11.19
C GLY A 334 11.51 20.59 11.28
N ARG A 335 10.65 20.52 12.30
CA ARG A 335 9.64 19.48 12.46
C ARG A 335 8.31 20.07 12.01
N TRP A 336 7.71 19.46 11.01
CA TRP A 336 6.52 19.96 10.33
C TRP A 336 5.40 18.94 10.41
N MET A 337 4.17 19.43 10.56
CA MET A 337 2.98 18.58 10.64
C MET A 337 2.61 18.04 9.25
N TYR A 338 2.21 16.77 9.21
CA TYR A 338 1.66 16.09 8.05
C TYR A 338 0.36 15.41 8.44
N HIS A 339 -0.77 15.82 7.87
CA HIS A 339 -2.08 15.38 8.37
C HIS A 339 -3.17 15.38 7.27
N CYS A 340 -4.33 14.80 7.58
CA CYS A 340 -5.54 14.94 6.76
C CYS A 340 -6.31 16.21 7.15
N HIS A 341 -6.89 16.95 6.20
CA HIS A 341 -7.70 18.14 6.47
C HIS A 341 -9.17 17.85 6.78
N VAL A 342 -9.64 16.62 6.63
CA VAL A 342 -10.99 16.25 7.09
C VAL A 342 -11.03 16.37 8.60
N ASN A 343 -11.92 17.24 9.10
CA ASN A 343 -12.02 17.61 10.51
C ASN A 343 -12.13 16.40 11.44
N ASP A 344 -12.93 15.42 11.02
CA ASP A 344 -13.12 14.20 11.79
C ASP A 344 -11.83 13.38 11.86
N HIS A 345 -11.20 13.12 10.72
CA HIS A 345 -9.99 12.31 10.64
C HIS A 345 -8.82 12.94 11.42
N ILE A 346 -8.63 14.26 11.35
CA ILE A 346 -7.56 14.92 12.12
C ILE A 346 -7.83 14.88 13.63
N ASN A 347 -9.08 15.05 14.06
CA ASN A 347 -9.46 14.99 15.47
C ASN A 347 -9.26 13.58 16.04
N ALA A 348 -9.57 12.56 15.24
CA ALA A 348 -9.36 11.15 15.56
C ALA A 348 -7.92 10.64 15.34
N GLY A 349 -6.99 11.53 14.96
CA GLY A 349 -5.56 11.26 15.04
C GLY A 349 -4.84 10.97 13.72
N MET A 350 -5.45 11.26 12.57
CA MET A 350 -4.83 11.11 11.25
C MET A 350 -3.81 12.23 10.97
N MET A 351 -2.71 12.16 11.71
CA MET A 351 -1.69 13.18 11.77
C MET A 351 -0.34 12.58 12.18
N THR A 352 0.73 13.15 11.65
CA THR A 352 2.09 12.90 12.10
C THR A 352 3.01 14.10 11.83
N ASN A 353 4.32 13.92 12.01
CA ASN A 353 5.33 14.89 11.64
C ASN A 353 6.29 14.34 10.58
N PHE A 354 6.82 15.22 9.74
CA PHE A 354 8.05 15.01 9.01
C PHE A 354 9.16 15.94 9.50
N ILE A 355 10.41 15.54 9.29
CA ILE A 355 11.61 16.24 9.75
C ILE A 355 12.44 16.63 8.53
N VAL A 356 12.81 17.91 8.47
CA VAL A 356 13.77 18.46 7.52
C VAL A 356 15.01 18.91 8.28
N GLU A 357 16.13 18.23 8.03
CA GLU A 357 17.43 18.48 8.69
C GLU A 357 18.48 19.15 7.80
#